data_AF-A0A164QHT5-F1
#
_entry.id   AF-A0A164QHT5-F1
#
_cell.length_a   1.000
_cell.length_b   1.000
_cell.length_c   1.000
_cell.angle_alpha   90.00
_cell.angle_beta   90.00
_cell.angle_gamma   90.00
#
_symmetry.space_group_name_H-M   'P 1'
#
loop_
_entity.id
_entity.type
_entity.pdbx_description
1 polymer ?
#
loop_
_entity_poly.entity_id
_entity_poly.type
_entity_poly.pdbx_seq_one_letter_code
_entity_poly.pdbx_strand_id
1 'polypeptide(L)'
;MDMPPGMDFDALQQLVNIMKGPHEEMIRVQHLGRPAYGKRLKHVVDERLQLAHSAYQMNQITGGGFAGKGVVKLSNPPIENGMMWTVETLRKIVIEDYENRSNPEFSRVPALLTRIRELLRVYYNFKVTAVRTADLKYCDFPRIFDISLPMHEVGLTLQLDPPRLKALIDATGSELERVVLDVAPDIGPYRALAMNYEKELRRSEEADDTDNLNVGHITDKADEDLAAYAAVWFYGDMMVAFLMEKEATEDQKRREKKSLQRLVFWSSNKQMRRIYGDCLTDSMRPIYWEPRLLVKFCQAGGLAALLGDCGMSTCKAIAEDAVLSLPDAAWEKQTKRSLFDATQSLLDITEWRESRKPLDVFTMSCYNIYKRYGISPFERASKNENWDEPVIFHYISHQLKKEGLPPKTQAEWRGLLRDFENLPDSLERRYRWSNLNISGQWSCIEFYGCDNKACPEKAELMRLRKRRVKGVRDAETEARLYDWGKKLKSCSSCHTKTYCTPDCQKAAWPSHKAECARERRNQNAFPT
;
A
#
# COMPACT_ATOMS: atom_id res chain seq x y z
N MET A 1 13.68 16.59 8.21
CA MET A 1 13.35 17.08 6.86
C MET A 1 13.72 18.55 6.84
N ASP A 2 14.71 18.91 6.05
CA ASP A 2 15.04 20.33 5.83
C ASP A 2 14.02 20.93 4.86
N MET A 3 13.50 22.10 5.21
CA MET A 3 12.52 22.82 4.39
C MET A 3 13.14 23.27 3.07
N PRO A 4 12.37 23.30 1.96
CA PRO A 4 12.84 23.89 0.72
C PRO A 4 13.22 25.37 0.93
N PRO A 5 14.33 25.86 0.35
CA PRO A 5 14.70 27.25 0.49
C PRO A 5 13.66 28.15 -0.19
N GLY A 6 13.03 29.04 0.59
CA GLY A 6 12.11 30.07 0.10
C GLY A 6 10.63 29.92 0.48
N MET A 7 10.26 28.91 1.27
CA MET A 7 8.88 28.77 1.77
C MET A 7 8.74 29.48 3.13
N ASP A 8 7.98 30.57 3.16
CA ASP A 8 7.64 31.30 4.38
C ASP A 8 6.84 30.42 5.34
N PHE A 9 7.12 30.52 6.64
CA PHE A 9 6.41 29.83 7.71
C PHE A 9 4.90 30.15 7.68
N ASP A 10 4.53 31.37 7.28
CA ASP A 10 3.13 31.76 7.11
C ASP A 10 2.47 31.10 5.89
N ALA A 11 3.22 30.81 4.83
CA ALA A 11 2.72 30.05 3.67
C ALA A 11 2.54 28.56 4.01
N LEU A 12 3.42 27.99 4.84
CA LEU A 12 3.33 26.62 5.33
C LEU A 12 2.19 26.47 6.35
N GLN A 13 2.00 27.46 7.22
CA GLN A 13 0.89 27.53 8.16
C GLN A 13 -0.46 27.78 7.46
N GLN A 14 -0.48 28.58 6.37
CA GLN A 14 -1.64 28.69 5.48
C GLN A 14 -1.92 27.38 4.75
N LEU A 15 -0.91 26.64 4.24
CA LEU A 15 -1.10 25.31 3.65
C LEU A 15 -1.65 24.30 4.66
N VAL A 16 -1.12 24.27 5.88
CA VAL A 16 -1.61 23.41 6.97
C VAL A 16 -3.04 23.79 7.40
N ASN A 17 -3.36 25.09 7.48
CA ASN A 17 -4.72 25.55 7.80
C ASN A 17 -5.71 25.34 6.64
N ILE A 18 -5.25 25.46 5.39
CA ILE A 18 -5.98 25.08 4.18
C ILE A 18 -6.21 23.56 4.16
N MET A 19 -5.33 22.74 4.76
CA MET A 19 -5.46 21.27 4.79
C MET A 19 -6.25 20.69 5.98
N LYS A 20 -6.49 21.43 7.06
CA LYS A 20 -7.30 20.95 8.21
C LYS A 20 -8.80 20.85 7.92
N GLY A 21 -9.40 21.85 7.25
CA GLY A 21 -10.79 21.79 6.78
C GLY A 21 -11.08 20.65 5.77
N PRO A 22 -10.17 20.40 4.80
CA PRO A 22 -10.23 19.26 3.89
C PRO A 22 -10.12 17.89 4.55
N HIS A 23 -9.48 17.76 5.71
CA HIS A 23 -9.32 16.44 6.34
C HIS A 23 -10.67 15.89 6.87
N GLU A 24 -11.46 16.73 7.55
CA GLU A 24 -12.79 16.34 8.03
C GLU A 24 -13.76 16.10 6.86
N GLU A 25 -13.72 16.96 5.84
CA GLU A 25 -14.53 16.77 4.63
C GLU A 25 -14.10 15.50 3.87
N MET A 26 -12.80 15.20 3.81
CA MET A 26 -12.30 13.95 3.21
C MET A 26 -12.79 12.72 3.98
N ILE A 27 -12.77 12.73 5.31
CA ILE A 27 -13.37 11.66 6.14
C ILE A 27 -14.87 11.51 5.85
N ARG A 28 -15.59 12.63 5.71
CA ARG A 28 -17.01 12.60 5.38
C ARG A 28 -17.27 12.01 3.99
N VAL A 29 -16.49 12.42 2.98
CA VAL A 29 -16.62 11.94 1.60
C VAL A 29 -16.42 10.43 1.50
N GLN A 30 -15.54 9.86 2.32
CA GLN A 30 -15.38 8.41 2.45
C GLN A 30 -16.67 7.69 2.87
N HIS A 31 -17.60 8.34 3.53
CA HIS A 31 -18.86 7.71 3.97
C HIS A 31 -20.04 7.95 3.02
N LEU A 32 -19.85 8.74 1.95
CA LEU A 32 -20.90 9.06 0.97
C LEU A 32 -21.22 7.90 0.01
N GLY A 33 -22.38 7.91 -0.63
CA GLY A 33 -22.68 6.95 -1.68
C GLY A 33 -22.98 5.54 -1.18
N ARG A 34 -23.20 5.38 0.14
CA ARG A 34 -23.84 4.17 0.68
C ARG A 34 -25.31 4.17 0.21
N PRO A 35 -25.79 3.09 -0.43
CA PRO A 35 -27.19 3.02 -0.87
C PRO A 35 -28.15 3.21 0.31
N ALA A 36 -29.11 4.11 0.16
CA ALA A 36 -30.13 4.41 1.15
C ALA A 36 -31.51 4.46 0.48
N TYR A 37 -32.54 4.06 1.22
CA TYR A 37 -33.91 4.03 0.71
C TYR A 37 -34.32 5.41 0.16
N GLY A 38 -34.88 5.44 -1.05
CA GLY A 38 -35.36 6.66 -1.70
C GLY A 38 -34.30 7.52 -2.39
N LYS A 39 -33.00 7.21 -2.27
CA LYS A 39 -31.96 7.92 -3.06
C LYS A 39 -31.98 7.44 -4.52
N ARG A 40 -31.96 8.39 -5.46
CA ARG A 40 -31.82 8.11 -6.90
C ARG A 40 -30.42 7.58 -7.20
N LEU A 41 -30.32 6.58 -8.08
CA LEU A 41 -29.05 5.96 -8.50
C LEU A 41 -27.99 6.99 -8.86
N LYS A 42 -28.33 7.95 -9.73
CA LYS A 42 -27.42 9.03 -10.15
C LYS A 42 -26.80 9.78 -8.98
N HIS A 43 -27.59 10.14 -7.96
CA HIS A 43 -27.07 10.84 -6.78
C HIS A 43 -26.10 9.96 -5.98
N VAL A 44 -26.35 8.64 -5.89
CA VAL A 44 -25.46 7.72 -5.19
C VAL A 44 -24.14 7.56 -5.96
N VAL A 45 -24.19 7.49 -7.29
CA VAL A 45 -23.00 7.47 -8.16
C VAL A 45 -22.21 8.78 -8.00
N ASP A 46 -22.87 9.94 -8.11
CA ASP A 46 -22.24 11.26 -7.94
C ASP A 46 -21.55 11.41 -6.57
N GLU A 47 -22.17 10.87 -5.51
CA GLU A 47 -21.61 10.80 -4.16
C GLU A 47 -20.38 9.90 -4.09
N ARG A 48 -20.37 8.75 -4.79
CA ARG A 48 -19.21 7.84 -4.84
C ARG A 48 -18.03 8.46 -5.60
N LEU A 49 -18.29 9.20 -6.68
CA LEU A 49 -17.27 9.84 -7.51
C LEU A 49 -16.51 11.00 -6.81
N GLN A 50 -16.98 11.49 -5.66
CA GLN A 50 -16.35 12.61 -4.95
C GLN A 50 -14.90 12.34 -4.52
N LEU A 51 -14.55 11.09 -4.17
CA LEU A 51 -13.17 10.71 -3.86
C LEU A 51 -12.27 10.83 -5.10
N ALA A 52 -12.73 10.34 -6.25
CA ALA A 52 -12.02 10.47 -7.52
C ALA A 52 -11.81 11.94 -7.91
N HIS A 53 -12.83 12.80 -7.74
CA HIS A 53 -12.70 14.24 -7.96
C HIS A 53 -11.68 14.89 -7.04
N SER A 54 -11.69 14.55 -5.75
CA SER A 54 -10.74 15.07 -4.76
C SER A 54 -9.31 14.65 -5.08
N ALA A 55 -9.11 13.38 -5.45
CA ALA A 55 -7.82 12.85 -5.87
C ALA A 55 -7.29 13.57 -7.11
N TYR A 56 -8.15 13.86 -8.09
CA TYR A 56 -7.77 14.65 -9.25
C TYR A 56 -7.36 16.08 -8.90
N GLN A 57 -8.11 16.78 -8.05
CA GLN A 57 -7.76 18.12 -7.59
C GLN A 57 -6.40 18.14 -6.89
N MET A 58 -6.12 17.17 -6.03
CA MET A 58 -4.82 17.02 -5.38
C MET A 58 -3.71 16.77 -6.41
N ASN A 59 -3.94 15.87 -7.37
CA ASN A 59 -2.97 15.57 -8.44
C ASN A 59 -2.71 16.76 -9.37
N GLN A 60 -3.62 17.73 -9.47
CA GLN A 60 -3.35 18.97 -10.21
C GLN A 60 -2.29 19.85 -9.51
N ILE A 61 -2.19 19.75 -8.18
CA ILE A 61 -1.23 20.50 -7.37
C ILE A 61 0.11 19.76 -7.33
N THR A 62 0.09 18.46 -7.06
CA THR A 62 1.29 17.63 -6.90
C THR A 62 1.90 17.18 -8.24
N GLY A 63 1.11 17.15 -9.31
CA GLY A 63 1.49 16.63 -10.62
C GLY A 63 1.41 15.09 -10.69
N GLY A 64 1.29 14.57 -11.92
CA GLY A 64 1.18 13.12 -12.16
C GLY A 64 -0.22 12.55 -11.94
N GLY A 65 -0.31 11.22 -11.81
CA GLY A 65 -1.57 10.51 -11.58
C GLY A 65 -2.67 10.87 -12.58
N PHE A 66 -3.85 11.19 -12.06
CA PHE A 66 -5.02 11.60 -12.85
C PHE A 66 -4.86 12.94 -13.58
N ALA A 67 -3.96 13.81 -13.12
CA ALA A 67 -3.64 15.06 -13.80
C ALA A 67 -2.65 14.86 -14.98
N GLY A 68 -2.21 13.63 -15.23
CA GLY A 68 -1.36 13.27 -16.35
C GLY A 68 -1.96 13.72 -17.69
N LYS A 69 -1.23 14.55 -18.43
CA LYS A 69 -1.68 15.11 -19.72
C LYS A 69 -1.51 14.10 -20.85
N GLY A 70 -2.53 14.02 -21.70
CA GLY A 70 -2.46 13.33 -22.98
C GLY A 70 -1.35 13.89 -23.87
N VAL A 71 -0.93 13.07 -24.83
CA VAL A 71 0.18 13.38 -25.75
C VAL A 71 -0.31 13.71 -27.15
N VAL A 72 -1.57 13.40 -27.46
CA VAL A 72 -2.26 13.77 -28.69
C VAL A 72 -3.39 14.72 -28.34
N LYS A 73 -3.53 15.78 -29.13
CA LYS A 73 -4.62 16.75 -28.96
C LYS A 73 -5.95 16.08 -29.31
N LEU A 74 -6.94 16.25 -28.44
CA LEU A 74 -8.31 15.81 -28.71
C LEU A 74 -8.84 16.48 -29.99
N SER A 75 -9.37 15.66 -30.90
CA SER A 75 -10.07 16.12 -32.11
C SER A 75 -11.52 16.48 -31.79
N ASN A 76 -12.13 17.35 -32.60
CA ASN A 76 -13.55 17.67 -32.50
C ASN A 76 -14.23 17.46 -33.87
N PRO A 77 -15.02 16.37 -34.07
CA PRO A 77 -15.33 15.31 -33.09
C PRO A 77 -14.11 14.43 -32.74
N PRO A 78 -14.16 13.65 -31.64
CA PRO A 78 -13.12 12.67 -31.30
C PRO A 78 -12.86 11.69 -32.45
N ILE A 79 -11.64 11.17 -32.54
CA ILE A 79 -11.25 10.26 -33.62
C ILE A 79 -12.04 8.94 -33.46
N GLU A 80 -12.64 8.43 -34.52
CA GLU A 80 -13.32 7.13 -34.49
C GLU A 80 -12.34 6.03 -34.05
N ASN A 81 -12.75 5.20 -33.10
CA ASN A 81 -11.90 4.22 -32.40
C ASN A 81 -10.68 4.81 -31.64
N GLY A 82 -10.67 6.13 -31.45
CA GLY A 82 -9.81 6.86 -30.52
C GLY A 82 -10.29 6.75 -29.07
N MET A 83 -9.45 7.14 -28.12
CA MET A 83 -9.67 6.96 -26.69
C MET A 83 -10.98 7.62 -26.25
N MET A 84 -11.16 8.91 -26.56
CA MET A 84 -12.33 9.63 -26.10
C MET A 84 -13.60 9.13 -26.78
N TRP A 85 -13.55 8.81 -28.08
CA TRP A 85 -14.68 8.18 -28.77
C TRP A 85 -15.08 6.86 -28.10
N THR A 86 -14.12 6.01 -27.74
CA THR A 86 -14.39 4.70 -27.12
C THR A 86 -14.99 4.86 -25.72
N VAL A 87 -14.45 5.76 -24.90
CA VAL A 87 -14.95 6.05 -23.54
C VAL A 87 -16.36 6.65 -23.60
N GLU A 88 -16.60 7.64 -24.45
CA GLU A 88 -17.91 8.28 -24.63
C GLU A 88 -18.96 7.29 -25.15
N THR A 89 -18.58 6.43 -26.11
CA THR A 89 -19.47 5.38 -26.64
C THR A 89 -19.85 4.38 -25.54
N LEU A 90 -18.88 3.97 -24.72
CA LEU A 90 -19.15 3.06 -23.60
C LEU A 90 -20.12 3.68 -22.59
N ARG A 91 -19.87 4.94 -22.21
CA ARG A 91 -20.73 5.69 -21.29
C ARG A 91 -22.14 5.85 -21.85
N LYS A 92 -22.26 6.20 -23.13
CA LYS A 92 -23.54 6.31 -23.83
C LYS A 92 -24.34 5.01 -23.77
N ILE A 93 -23.73 3.87 -24.16
CA ILE A 93 -24.41 2.57 -24.18
C ILE A 93 -24.90 2.16 -22.79
N VAL A 94 -24.04 2.30 -21.76
CA VAL A 94 -24.34 1.78 -20.42
C VAL A 94 -25.24 2.71 -19.62
N ILE A 95 -25.11 4.02 -19.81
CA ILE A 95 -25.84 5.02 -19.01
C ILE A 95 -26.98 5.59 -19.83
N GLU A 96 -26.67 6.36 -20.88
CA GLU A 96 -27.63 7.21 -21.57
C GLU A 96 -28.69 6.39 -22.33
N ASP A 97 -28.27 5.43 -23.15
CA ASP A 97 -29.15 4.63 -23.99
C ASP A 97 -30.07 3.75 -23.12
N TYR A 98 -29.55 3.17 -22.03
CA TYR A 98 -30.35 2.40 -21.08
C TYR A 98 -31.39 3.27 -20.34
N GLU A 99 -30.98 4.45 -19.85
CA GLU A 99 -31.89 5.38 -19.16
C GLU A 99 -32.98 5.92 -20.09
N ASN A 100 -32.63 6.19 -21.34
CA ASN A 100 -33.56 6.65 -22.37
C ASN A 100 -34.40 5.51 -22.98
N ARG A 101 -34.25 4.27 -22.50
CA ARG A 101 -34.89 3.07 -23.05
C ARG A 101 -34.66 2.90 -24.56
N SER A 102 -33.52 3.39 -25.04
CA SER A 102 -33.07 3.34 -26.42
C SER A 102 -32.20 2.10 -26.58
N ASN A 103 -32.80 0.97 -26.99
CA ASN A 103 -32.19 -0.36 -27.13
C ASN A 103 -30.63 -0.38 -27.10
N PRO A 104 -30.00 -0.48 -25.92
CA PRO A 104 -28.56 -0.25 -25.78
C PRO A 104 -27.76 -1.37 -26.42
N GLU A 105 -26.72 -1.02 -27.18
CA GLU A 105 -25.84 -1.96 -27.88
C GLU A 105 -24.83 -2.64 -26.93
N PHE A 106 -25.33 -3.30 -25.88
CA PHE A 106 -24.49 -3.93 -24.84
C PHE A 106 -23.47 -4.93 -25.38
N SER A 107 -23.74 -5.59 -26.50
CA SER A 107 -22.81 -6.52 -27.16
C SER A 107 -21.47 -5.88 -27.55
N ARG A 108 -21.40 -4.55 -27.70
CA ARG A 108 -20.17 -3.81 -28.03
C ARG A 108 -19.28 -3.53 -26.81
N VAL A 109 -19.81 -3.60 -25.60
CA VAL A 109 -19.09 -3.22 -24.37
C VAL A 109 -17.74 -3.93 -24.21
N PRO A 110 -17.63 -5.27 -24.39
CA PRO A 110 -16.34 -5.96 -24.22
C PRO A 110 -15.25 -5.47 -25.20
N ALA A 111 -15.62 -5.16 -26.45
CA ALA A 111 -14.69 -4.64 -27.44
C ALA A 111 -14.22 -3.22 -27.09
N LEU A 112 -15.13 -2.36 -26.60
CA LEU A 112 -14.79 -1.02 -26.15
C LEU A 112 -13.82 -1.05 -24.95
N LEU A 113 -14.07 -1.92 -23.96
CA LEU A 113 -13.18 -2.11 -22.81
C LEU A 113 -11.78 -2.59 -23.22
N THR A 114 -11.73 -3.52 -24.18
CA THR A 114 -10.46 -4.01 -24.74
C THR A 114 -9.71 -2.87 -25.42
N ARG A 115 -10.39 -2.07 -26.24
CA ARG A 115 -9.78 -0.94 -26.94
C ARG A 115 -9.26 0.15 -26.00
N ILE A 116 -9.99 0.49 -24.94
CA ILE A 116 -9.53 1.43 -23.90
C ILE A 116 -8.23 0.94 -23.28
N ARG A 117 -8.13 -0.35 -22.94
CA ARG A 117 -6.91 -0.95 -22.38
C ARG A 117 -5.73 -0.89 -23.33
N GLU A 118 -5.94 -1.24 -24.60
CA GLU A 118 -4.91 -1.16 -25.64
C GLU A 118 -4.36 0.26 -25.76
N LEU A 119 -5.25 1.26 -25.80
CA LEU A 119 -4.86 2.66 -25.94
C LEU A 119 -4.18 3.21 -24.69
N LEU A 120 -4.59 2.81 -23.49
CA LEU A 120 -3.87 3.11 -22.25
C LEU A 120 -2.45 2.51 -22.30
N ARG A 121 -2.31 1.27 -22.76
CA ARG A 121 -1.01 0.61 -22.89
C ARG A 121 -0.11 1.30 -23.92
N VAL A 122 -0.64 1.69 -25.08
CA VAL A 122 0.08 2.48 -26.09
C VAL A 122 0.58 3.79 -25.49
N TYR A 123 -0.29 4.53 -24.80
CA TYR A 123 0.05 5.78 -24.15
C TYR A 123 1.14 5.63 -23.08
N TYR A 124 1.00 4.68 -22.15
CA TYR A 124 1.99 4.51 -21.08
C TYR A 124 3.31 3.90 -21.57
N ASN A 125 3.29 3.06 -22.61
CA ASN A 125 4.53 2.65 -23.29
C ASN A 125 5.26 3.87 -23.85
N PHE A 126 4.55 4.78 -24.52
CA PHE A 126 5.17 6.02 -24.99
C PHE A 126 5.66 6.89 -23.84
N LYS A 127 4.90 7.04 -22.75
CA LYS A 127 5.34 7.85 -21.58
C LYS A 127 6.64 7.31 -20.96
N VAL A 128 6.71 6.00 -20.77
CA VAL A 128 7.88 5.36 -20.16
C VAL A 128 9.06 5.32 -21.13
N THR A 129 8.85 5.00 -22.40
CA THR A 129 9.97 4.69 -23.33
C THR A 129 10.29 5.78 -24.34
N ALA A 130 9.43 6.78 -24.50
CA ALA A 130 9.41 7.73 -25.61
C ALA A 130 9.31 7.11 -27.02
N VAL A 131 9.07 5.78 -27.13
CA VAL A 131 8.90 5.08 -28.40
C VAL A 131 7.51 5.33 -28.96
N ARG A 132 7.45 5.90 -30.17
CA ARG A 132 6.20 6.18 -30.88
C ARG A 132 5.72 4.94 -31.64
N THR A 133 4.42 4.67 -31.59
CA THR A 133 3.74 3.66 -32.39
C THR A 133 2.70 4.32 -33.30
N ALA A 134 2.25 3.61 -34.34
CA ALA A 134 1.21 4.11 -35.26
C ALA A 134 -0.11 4.42 -34.53
N ASP A 135 -0.39 3.69 -33.45
CA ASP A 135 -1.61 3.81 -32.67
C ASP A 135 -1.61 4.99 -31.70
N LEU A 136 -0.46 5.65 -31.48
CA LEU A 136 -0.37 6.79 -30.57
C LEU A 136 -1.34 7.92 -30.96
N LYS A 137 -1.64 8.08 -32.26
CA LYS A 137 -2.61 9.06 -32.78
C LYS A 137 -4.04 8.87 -32.24
N TYR A 138 -4.39 7.66 -31.77
CA TYR A 138 -5.69 7.34 -31.18
C TYR A 138 -5.74 7.57 -29.66
N CYS A 139 -4.63 7.98 -29.04
CA CYS A 139 -4.58 8.38 -27.63
C CYS A 139 -5.01 9.85 -27.46
N ASP A 140 -6.16 10.21 -28.04
CA ASP A 140 -6.67 11.58 -28.19
C ASP A 140 -7.50 12.04 -26.99
N PHE A 141 -6.86 12.26 -25.84
CA PHE A 141 -7.54 12.70 -24.62
C PHE A 141 -6.81 13.87 -23.94
N PRO A 142 -7.50 14.75 -23.19
CA PRO A 142 -6.84 15.87 -22.51
C PRO A 142 -6.03 15.41 -21.29
N ARG A 143 -6.64 14.62 -20.41
CA ARG A 143 -6.04 14.11 -19.16
C ARG A 143 -6.47 12.68 -18.89
N ILE A 144 -5.69 11.96 -18.07
CA ILE A 144 -6.05 10.60 -17.64
C ILE A 144 -7.37 10.58 -16.89
N PHE A 145 -7.67 11.63 -16.12
CA PHE A 145 -8.95 11.79 -15.45
C PHE A 145 -10.16 11.71 -16.39
N ASP A 146 -10.04 12.23 -17.62
CA ASP A 146 -11.12 12.23 -18.62
C ASP A 146 -11.43 10.82 -19.15
N ILE A 147 -10.57 9.83 -18.86
CA ILE A 147 -10.77 8.41 -19.15
C ILE A 147 -11.25 7.69 -17.89
N SER A 148 -10.50 7.86 -16.80
CA SER A 148 -10.68 7.08 -15.58
C SER A 148 -11.99 7.42 -14.85
N LEU A 149 -12.38 8.70 -14.80
CA LEU A 149 -13.62 9.09 -14.13
C LEU A 149 -14.87 8.52 -14.83
N PRO A 150 -15.06 8.67 -16.16
CA PRO A 150 -16.17 8.01 -16.85
C PRO A 150 -16.13 6.49 -16.69
N MET A 151 -14.95 5.88 -16.65
CA MET A 151 -14.82 4.45 -16.41
C MET A 151 -15.33 4.03 -15.03
N HIS A 152 -15.04 4.82 -14.01
CA HIS A 152 -15.58 4.64 -12.67
C HIS A 152 -17.10 4.89 -12.61
N GLU A 153 -17.60 5.95 -13.27
CA GLU A 153 -19.04 6.25 -13.35
C GLU A 153 -19.83 5.07 -13.95
N VAL A 154 -19.34 4.51 -15.06
CA VAL A 154 -19.93 3.33 -15.72
C VAL A 154 -19.87 2.11 -14.79
N GLY A 155 -18.72 1.86 -14.17
CA GLY A 155 -18.53 0.73 -13.24
C GLY A 155 -19.48 0.80 -12.04
N LEU A 156 -19.54 1.96 -11.37
CA LEU A 156 -20.44 2.23 -10.24
C LEU A 156 -21.91 2.10 -10.64
N THR A 157 -22.28 2.60 -11.83
CA THR A 157 -23.65 2.49 -12.33
C THR A 157 -24.07 1.03 -12.47
N LEU A 158 -23.20 0.17 -13.01
CA LEU A 158 -23.45 -1.27 -13.09
C LEU A 158 -23.42 -1.94 -11.70
N GLN A 159 -22.52 -1.52 -10.82
CA GLN A 159 -22.43 -2.02 -9.44
C GLN A 159 -23.71 -1.78 -8.64
N LEU A 160 -24.35 -0.63 -8.86
CA LEU A 160 -25.48 -0.15 -8.08
C LEU A 160 -26.85 -0.38 -8.75
N ASP A 161 -26.86 -0.89 -9.99
CA ASP A 161 -28.08 -1.21 -10.76
C ASP A 161 -28.07 -2.69 -11.22
N PRO A 162 -28.44 -3.65 -10.35
CA PRO A 162 -28.42 -5.07 -10.68
C PRO A 162 -29.24 -5.45 -11.93
N PRO A 163 -30.44 -4.88 -12.18
CA PRO A 163 -31.15 -5.10 -13.45
C PRO A 163 -30.33 -4.72 -14.68
N ARG A 164 -29.64 -3.59 -14.64
CA ARG A 164 -28.80 -3.12 -15.76
C ARG A 164 -27.58 -4.01 -15.97
N LEU A 165 -26.91 -4.40 -14.88
CA LEU A 165 -25.82 -5.38 -14.94
C LEU A 165 -26.30 -6.71 -15.55
N LYS A 166 -27.47 -7.20 -15.14
CA LYS A 166 -28.05 -8.41 -15.70
C LYS A 166 -28.29 -8.28 -17.20
N ALA A 167 -28.87 -7.17 -17.66
CA ALA A 167 -29.11 -6.93 -19.08
C ALA A 167 -27.81 -6.92 -19.90
N LEU A 168 -26.74 -6.31 -19.35
CA LEU A 168 -25.41 -6.33 -19.96
C LEU A 168 -24.85 -7.76 -20.05
N ILE A 169 -24.93 -8.55 -18.96
CA ILE A 169 -24.46 -9.94 -18.94
C ILE A 169 -25.23 -10.79 -19.96
N ASP A 170 -26.56 -10.68 -19.98
CA ASP A 170 -27.42 -11.43 -20.91
C ASP A 170 -27.07 -11.13 -22.37
N ALA A 171 -26.74 -9.87 -22.68
CA ALA A 171 -26.39 -9.43 -24.04
C ALA A 171 -24.95 -9.78 -24.47
N THR A 172 -24.03 -9.95 -23.52
CA THR A 172 -22.60 -10.19 -23.81
C THR A 172 -22.15 -11.63 -23.58
N GLY A 173 -22.91 -12.42 -22.84
CA GLY A 173 -22.59 -13.80 -22.52
C GLY A 173 -21.26 -13.94 -21.76
N SER A 174 -20.47 -14.94 -22.13
CA SER A 174 -19.18 -15.22 -21.48
C SER A 174 -18.07 -14.22 -21.82
N GLU A 175 -18.25 -13.38 -22.84
CA GLU A 175 -17.21 -12.47 -23.31
C GLU A 175 -16.93 -11.33 -22.32
N LEU A 176 -17.97 -10.82 -21.65
CA LEU A 176 -17.77 -9.85 -20.56
C LEU A 176 -17.01 -10.47 -19.39
N GLU A 177 -17.33 -11.71 -19.02
CA GLU A 177 -16.61 -12.45 -17.98
C GLU A 177 -15.14 -12.60 -18.36
N ARG A 178 -14.84 -12.94 -19.61
CA ARG A 178 -13.47 -13.04 -20.12
C ARG A 178 -12.71 -11.72 -19.94
N VAL A 179 -13.28 -10.61 -20.43
CA VAL A 179 -12.62 -9.29 -20.39
C VAL A 179 -12.41 -8.80 -18.96
N VAL A 180 -13.40 -8.95 -18.07
CA VAL A 180 -13.36 -8.40 -16.71
C VAL A 180 -12.65 -9.34 -15.71
N LEU A 181 -12.96 -10.63 -15.77
CA LEU A 181 -12.53 -11.63 -14.78
C LEU A 181 -11.48 -12.61 -15.24
N ASP A 182 -11.14 -12.70 -16.52
CA ASP A 182 -10.05 -13.57 -16.99
C ASP A 182 -8.84 -12.75 -17.46
N VAL A 183 -9.05 -11.56 -18.02
CA VAL A 183 -7.95 -10.67 -18.44
C VAL A 183 -7.75 -9.53 -17.44
N ALA A 184 -6.76 -9.62 -16.56
CA ALA A 184 -6.42 -8.54 -15.61
C ALA A 184 -6.00 -7.24 -16.33
N PRO A 185 -6.19 -6.04 -15.73
CA PRO A 185 -5.61 -4.81 -16.23
C PRO A 185 -4.10 -4.97 -16.47
N ASP A 186 -3.60 -4.41 -17.56
CA ASP A 186 -2.20 -4.57 -17.95
C ASP A 186 -1.29 -3.69 -17.08
N ILE A 187 -0.43 -4.33 -16.29
CA ILE A 187 0.55 -3.66 -15.42
C ILE A 187 1.79 -3.18 -16.18
N GLY A 188 1.99 -3.63 -17.43
CA GLY A 188 3.10 -3.24 -18.28
C GLY A 188 4.40 -4.03 -18.03
N PRO A 189 5.28 -4.09 -19.04
CA PRO A 189 6.52 -4.86 -18.97
C PRO A 189 7.53 -4.28 -17.97
N TYR A 190 7.56 -2.95 -17.80
CA TYR A 190 8.49 -2.28 -16.87
C TYR A 190 8.13 -2.56 -15.40
N ARG A 191 6.85 -2.56 -15.04
CA ARG A 191 6.42 -2.97 -13.70
C ARG A 191 6.71 -4.45 -13.44
N ALA A 192 6.44 -5.31 -14.42
CA ALA A 192 6.75 -6.73 -14.30
C ALA A 192 8.27 -6.95 -14.09
N LEU A 193 9.11 -6.20 -14.80
CA LEU A 193 10.57 -6.21 -14.63
C LEU A 193 10.97 -5.73 -13.23
N ALA A 194 10.47 -4.57 -12.78
CA ALA A 194 10.74 -4.01 -11.46
C ALA A 194 10.36 -4.99 -10.34
N MET A 195 9.17 -5.58 -10.41
CA MET A 195 8.69 -6.56 -9.44
C MET A 195 9.58 -7.81 -9.36
N ASN A 196 10.08 -8.29 -10.51
CA ASN A 196 11.00 -9.42 -10.55
C ASN A 196 12.36 -9.07 -9.93
N TYR A 197 12.91 -7.92 -10.30
CA TYR A 197 14.18 -7.42 -9.75
C TYR A 197 14.11 -7.18 -8.25
N GLU A 198 13.06 -6.53 -7.74
CA GLU A 198 12.85 -6.35 -6.30
C GLU A 198 12.78 -7.69 -5.55
N LYS A 199 12.11 -8.68 -6.14
CA LYS A 199 11.98 -10.02 -5.55
C LYS A 199 13.31 -10.78 -5.52
N GLU A 200 14.13 -10.65 -6.56
CA GLU A 200 15.47 -11.22 -6.62
C GLU A 200 16.39 -10.54 -5.60
N LEU A 201 16.37 -9.21 -5.54
CA LEU A 201 17.16 -8.42 -4.61
C LEU A 201 16.87 -8.79 -3.15
N ARG A 202 15.58 -8.90 -2.77
CA ARG A 202 15.18 -9.29 -1.41
C ARG A 202 15.65 -10.69 -1.01
N ARG A 203 15.89 -11.57 -1.98
CA ARG A 203 16.38 -12.94 -1.74
C ARG A 203 17.90 -13.03 -1.74
N SER A 204 18.58 -11.98 -2.20
CA SER A 204 20.03 -11.96 -2.32
C SER A 204 20.66 -11.62 -0.97
N GLU A 205 21.40 -12.57 -0.41
CA GLU A 205 22.24 -12.32 0.77
C GLU A 205 23.50 -11.49 0.44
N GLU A 206 23.75 -11.25 -0.84
CA GLU A 206 24.92 -10.56 -1.36
C GLU A 206 24.57 -9.25 -2.07
N ALA A 207 23.31 -8.81 -2.01
CA ALA A 207 22.91 -7.52 -2.54
C ALA A 207 23.80 -6.41 -1.96
N ASP A 208 24.22 -5.48 -2.79
CA ASP A 208 24.99 -4.31 -2.38
C ASP A 208 24.23 -3.01 -2.67
N ASP A 209 24.83 -1.88 -2.31
CA ASP A 209 24.21 -0.57 -2.48
C ASP A 209 23.97 -0.25 -3.98
N THR A 210 24.78 -0.79 -4.89
CA THR A 210 24.61 -0.60 -6.35
C THR A 210 23.41 -1.37 -6.86
N ASP A 211 23.24 -2.62 -6.42
CA ASP A 211 22.06 -3.42 -6.74
C ASP A 211 20.77 -2.71 -6.25
N ASN A 212 20.78 -2.15 -5.04
CA ASN A 212 19.66 -1.37 -4.50
C ASN A 212 19.36 -0.12 -5.33
N LEU A 213 20.38 0.65 -5.71
CA LEU A 213 20.22 1.85 -6.54
C LEU A 213 19.65 1.51 -7.93
N ASN A 214 20.15 0.43 -8.55
CA ASN A 214 19.65 -0.03 -9.85
C ASN A 214 18.18 -0.43 -9.79
N VAL A 215 17.77 -1.16 -8.75
CA VAL A 215 16.36 -1.50 -8.55
C VAL A 215 15.53 -0.25 -8.31
N GLY A 216 16.01 0.70 -7.51
CA GLY A 216 15.37 2.01 -7.31
C GLY A 216 15.09 2.72 -8.63
N HIS A 217 16.10 2.84 -9.51
CA HIS A 217 15.94 3.46 -10.82
C HIS A 217 14.92 2.75 -11.73
N ILE A 218 14.89 1.41 -11.70
CA ILE A 218 13.92 0.62 -12.49
C ILE A 218 12.51 0.83 -11.91
N THR A 219 12.36 0.82 -10.59
CA THR A 219 11.08 1.02 -9.90
C THR A 219 10.55 2.44 -10.15
N ASP A 220 11.37 3.47 -10.00
CA ASP A 220 10.99 4.87 -10.29
C ASP A 220 10.43 5.00 -11.71
N LYS A 221 11.11 4.36 -12.68
CA LYS A 221 10.67 4.39 -14.07
C LYS A 221 9.39 3.58 -14.31
N ALA A 222 9.25 2.46 -13.62
CA ALA A 222 8.04 1.64 -13.66
C ALA A 222 6.84 2.33 -13.01
N ASP A 223 7.05 3.22 -12.05
CA ASP A 223 5.99 3.97 -11.37
C ASP A 223 5.35 5.06 -12.26
N GLU A 224 6.02 5.47 -13.34
CA GLU A 224 5.40 6.29 -14.39
C GLU A 224 4.32 5.51 -15.20
N ASP A 225 4.32 4.18 -15.15
CA ASP A 225 3.34 3.34 -15.83
C ASP A 225 2.05 3.21 -15.02
N LEU A 226 1.05 4.04 -15.31
CA LEU A 226 -0.21 4.07 -14.57
C LEU A 226 -1.38 3.50 -15.39
N ALA A 227 -1.11 2.60 -16.35
CA ALA A 227 -2.16 2.01 -17.20
C ALA A 227 -3.19 1.21 -16.37
N ALA A 228 -2.69 0.31 -15.52
CA ALA A 228 -3.52 -0.48 -14.62
C ALA A 228 -4.27 0.40 -13.61
N TYR A 229 -3.57 1.36 -13.00
CA TYR A 229 -4.16 2.34 -12.08
C TYR A 229 -5.32 3.11 -12.71
N ALA A 230 -5.16 3.61 -13.95
CA ALA A 230 -6.18 4.36 -14.66
C ALA A 230 -7.41 3.53 -15.04
N ALA A 231 -7.26 2.22 -15.22
CA ALA A 231 -8.33 1.32 -15.65
C ALA A 231 -9.05 0.64 -14.47
N VAL A 232 -8.39 0.47 -13.32
CA VAL A 232 -8.85 -0.49 -12.29
C VAL A 232 -10.22 -0.18 -11.71
N TRP A 233 -10.65 1.09 -11.65
CA TRP A 233 -11.98 1.46 -11.12
C TRP A 233 -13.10 0.62 -11.73
N PHE A 234 -13.22 0.58 -13.07
CA PHE A 234 -14.26 -0.21 -13.72
C PHE A 234 -14.18 -1.70 -13.36
N TYR A 235 -12.97 -2.28 -13.34
CA TYR A 235 -12.78 -3.69 -13.02
C TYR A 235 -13.09 -3.99 -11.56
N GLY A 236 -12.66 -3.12 -10.64
CA GLY A 236 -12.95 -3.18 -9.22
C GLY A 236 -14.45 -3.11 -8.97
N ASP A 237 -15.12 -2.12 -9.56
CA ASP A 237 -16.56 -1.91 -9.40
C ASP A 237 -17.36 -3.12 -9.89
N MET A 238 -17.01 -3.66 -11.06
CA MET A 238 -17.65 -4.86 -11.62
C MET A 238 -17.42 -6.11 -10.76
N MET A 239 -16.19 -6.33 -10.26
CA MET A 239 -15.92 -7.45 -9.36
C MET A 239 -16.73 -7.36 -8.07
N VAL A 240 -16.85 -6.16 -7.50
CA VAL A 240 -17.67 -5.93 -6.31
C VAL A 240 -19.16 -6.08 -6.65
N ALA A 241 -19.60 -5.69 -7.84
CA ALA A 241 -20.98 -5.93 -8.31
C ALA A 241 -21.31 -7.43 -8.29
N PHE A 242 -20.40 -8.27 -8.79
CA PHE A 242 -20.57 -9.73 -8.74
C PHE A 242 -20.57 -10.30 -7.32
N LEU A 243 -19.95 -9.63 -6.33
CA LEU A 243 -20.06 -9.99 -4.90
C LEU A 243 -21.40 -9.59 -4.27
N MET A 244 -22.01 -8.52 -4.78
CA MET A 244 -23.26 -7.97 -4.26
C MET A 244 -24.50 -8.72 -4.79
N GLU A 245 -24.38 -9.47 -5.89
CA GLU A 245 -25.46 -10.32 -6.40
C GLU A 245 -25.90 -11.37 -5.38
N LYS A 246 -27.20 -11.65 -5.32
CA LYS A 246 -27.72 -12.79 -4.56
C LYS A 246 -27.49 -14.06 -5.38
N GLU A 247 -26.65 -14.95 -4.87
CA GLU A 247 -26.33 -16.24 -5.50
C GLU A 247 -27.60 -17.04 -5.82
N ALA A 248 -27.96 -17.17 -7.10
CA ALA A 248 -29.09 -17.99 -7.55
C ALA A 248 -28.71 -19.05 -8.59
N THR A 249 -27.67 -18.80 -9.40
CA THR A 249 -27.20 -19.73 -10.44
C THR A 249 -25.72 -20.13 -10.28
N GLU A 250 -25.31 -21.25 -10.89
CA GLU A 250 -23.90 -21.70 -10.86
C GLU A 250 -22.95 -20.69 -11.54
N ASP A 251 -23.43 -19.99 -12.57
CA ASP A 251 -22.67 -18.92 -13.22
C ASP A 251 -22.42 -17.73 -12.28
N GLN A 252 -23.41 -17.36 -11.48
CA GLN A 252 -23.25 -16.28 -10.48
C GLN A 252 -22.26 -16.68 -9.39
N LYS A 253 -22.37 -17.90 -8.86
CA LYS A 253 -21.41 -18.44 -7.89
C LYS A 253 -19.99 -18.47 -8.44
N ARG A 254 -19.82 -18.86 -9.72
CA ARG A 254 -18.51 -18.84 -10.39
C ARG A 254 -17.94 -17.44 -10.48
N ARG A 255 -18.71 -16.46 -10.98
CA ARG A 255 -18.26 -15.06 -11.10
C ARG A 255 -17.92 -14.47 -9.75
N GLU A 256 -18.75 -14.71 -8.75
CA GLU A 256 -18.50 -14.27 -7.38
C GLU A 256 -17.19 -14.83 -6.83
N LYS A 257 -16.97 -16.15 -6.95
CA LYS A 257 -15.75 -16.81 -6.50
C LYS A 257 -14.50 -16.24 -7.19
N LYS A 258 -14.53 -16.09 -8.52
CA LYS A 258 -13.42 -15.50 -9.28
C LYS A 258 -13.14 -14.06 -8.85
N SER A 259 -14.19 -13.25 -8.69
CA SER A 259 -14.11 -11.85 -8.27
C SER A 259 -13.50 -11.73 -6.88
N LEU A 260 -13.97 -12.54 -5.93
CA LEU A 260 -13.44 -12.59 -4.57
C LEU A 260 -11.95 -12.93 -4.55
N GLN A 261 -11.55 -13.97 -5.28
CA GLN A 261 -10.14 -14.39 -5.38
C GLN A 261 -9.26 -13.28 -5.96
N ARG A 262 -9.73 -12.59 -7.00
CA ARG A 262 -9.01 -11.47 -7.61
C ARG A 262 -8.90 -10.28 -6.69
N LEU A 263 -10.01 -9.85 -6.09
CA LEU A 263 -10.03 -8.72 -5.17
C LEU A 263 -9.07 -8.97 -4.00
N VAL A 264 -9.11 -10.16 -3.39
CA VAL A 264 -8.15 -10.54 -2.33
C VAL A 264 -6.71 -10.48 -2.85
N PHE A 265 -6.42 -11.07 -4.00
CA PHE A 265 -5.06 -11.05 -4.54
C PHE A 265 -4.56 -9.63 -4.84
N TRP A 266 -5.39 -8.80 -5.46
CA TRP A 266 -5.02 -7.44 -5.88
C TRP A 266 -4.87 -6.47 -4.71
N SER A 267 -5.68 -6.63 -3.66
CA SER A 267 -5.69 -5.71 -2.52
C SER A 267 -4.80 -6.16 -1.35
N SER A 268 -4.63 -7.47 -1.12
CA SER A 268 -3.79 -8.00 -0.03
C SER A 268 -2.31 -8.13 -0.41
N ASN A 269 -1.96 -8.14 -1.70
CA ASN A 269 -0.57 -8.20 -2.14
C ASN A 269 0.04 -6.79 -2.20
N LYS A 270 1.09 -6.51 -1.41
CA LYS A 270 1.75 -5.20 -1.32
C LYS A 270 2.18 -4.64 -2.70
N GLN A 271 2.62 -5.48 -3.63
CA GLN A 271 3.00 -5.03 -4.97
C GLN A 271 1.79 -4.69 -5.82
N MET A 272 0.75 -5.54 -5.82
CA MET A 272 -0.47 -5.22 -6.55
C MET A 272 -1.19 -4.00 -5.98
N ARG A 273 -1.16 -3.82 -4.65
CA ARG A 273 -1.72 -2.62 -3.99
C ARG A 273 -1.01 -1.34 -4.42
N ARG A 274 0.32 -1.37 -4.61
CA ARG A 274 1.07 -0.23 -5.20
C ARG A 274 0.64 0.09 -6.63
N ILE A 275 0.27 -0.91 -7.41
CA ILE A 275 -0.12 -0.76 -8.83
C ILE A 275 -1.54 -0.22 -8.97
N TYR A 276 -2.49 -0.76 -8.21
CA TYR A 276 -3.89 -0.37 -8.31
C TYR A 276 -4.26 0.81 -7.40
N GLY A 277 -3.51 0.98 -6.31
CA GLY A 277 -3.66 2.08 -5.37
C GLY A 277 -5.07 2.22 -4.80
N ASP A 278 -5.36 3.45 -4.36
CA ASP A 278 -6.63 3.82 -3.76
C ASP A 278 -7.85 3.65 -4.67
N CYS A 279 -7.65 3.52 -5.98
CA CYS A 279 -8.74 3.29 -6.92
C CYS A 279 -9.45 1.96 -6.64
N LEU A 280 -8.66 0.92 -6.37
CA LEU A 280 -9.23 -0.38 -6.01
C LEU A 280 -9.95 -0.32 -4.67
N THR A 281 -9.36 0.35 -3.68
CA THR A 281 -9.98 0.52 -2.36
C THR A 281 -11.30 1.29 -2.45
N ASP A 282 -11.38 2.36 -3.25
CA ASP A 282 -12.63 3.12 -3.45
C ASP A 282 -13.73 2.25 -4.08
N SER A 283 -13.39 1.42 -5.08
CA SER A 283 -14.33 0.42 -5.62
C SER A 283 -14.82 -0.58 -4.57
N MET A 284 -13.95 -0.96 -3.63
CA MET A 284 -14.19 -1.98 -2.59
C MET A 284 -15.00 -1.50 -1.38
N ARG A 285 -15.31 -0.20 -1.25
CA ARG A 285 -16.07 0.34 -0.11
C ARG A 285 -17.33 -0.46 0.29
N PRO A 286 -18.15 -0.99 -0.64
CA PRO A 286 -19.29 -1.84 -0.28
C PRO A 286 -18.91 -3.09 0.53
N ILE A 287 -17.72 -3.66 0.31
CA ILE A 287 -17.20 -4.78 1.10
C ILE A 287 -17.01 -4.37 2.56
N TYR A 288 -16.53 -3.14 2.81
CA TYR A 288 -16.27 -2.65 4.17
C TYR A 288 -17.55 -2.20 4.90
N TRP A 289 -18.59 -1.82 4.15
CA TRP A 289 -19.86 -1.39 4.74
C TRP A 289 -20.81 -2.53 5.12
N GLU A 290 -20.70 -3.66 4.45
CA GLU A 290 -21.65 -4.77 4.58
C GLU A 290 -21.01 -5.92 5.38
N PRO A 291 -21.51 -6.26 6.59
CA PRO A 291 -20.90 -7.28 7.45
C PRO A 291 -20.73 -8.67 6.82
N ARG A 292 -21.70 -9.16 6.04
CA ARG A 292 -21.62 -10.43 5.29
C ARG A 292 -20.50 -10.40 4.26
N LEU A 293 -20.40 -9.33 3.48
CA LEU A 293 -19.34 -9.19 2.48
C LEU A 293 -17.96 -9.06 3.16
N LEU A 294 -17.88 -8.27 4.22
CA LEU A 294 -16.68 -8.07 5.01
C LEU A 294 -16.14 -9.39 5.58
N VAL A 295 -17.00 -10.19 6.21
CA VAL A 295 -16.64 -11.52 6.74
C VAL A 295 -16.18 -12.43 5.61
N LYS A 296 -16.92 -12.50 4.50
CA LYS A 296 -16.57 -13.35 3.35
C LYS A 296 -15.22 -12.96 2.75
N PHE A 297 -14.96 -11.66 2.63
CA PHE A 297 -13.70 -11.11 2.13
C PHE A 297 -12.53 -11.42 3.06
N CYS A 298 -12.66 -11.19 4.36
CA CYS A 298 -11.62 -11.51 5.34
C CYS A 298 -11.32 -13.00 5.38
N GLN A 299 -12.34 -13.87 5.41
CA GLN A 299 -12.16 -15.34 5.40
C GLN A 299 -11.51 -15.85 4.10
N ALA A 300 -11.63 -15.13 2.99
CA ALA A 300 -10.95 -15.45 1.75
C ALA A 300 -9.48 -14.99 1.71
N GLY A 301 -9.00 -14.30 2.75
CA GLY A 301 -7.63 -13.77 2.85
C GLY A 301 -7.52 -12.25 2.66
N GLY A 302 -8.65 -11.54 2.61
CA GLY A 302 -8.72 -10.09 2.44
C GLY A 302 -8.34 -9.27 3.68
N LEU A 303 -8.00 -9.90 4.80
CA LEU A 303 -7.68 -9.19 6.04
C LEU A 303 -6.48 -8.24 5.88
N ALA A 304 -5.48 -8.60 5.07
CA ALA A 304 -4.31 -7.76 4.84
C ALA A 304 -4.64 -6.47 4.07
N ALA A 305 -5.57 -6.53 3.13
CA ALA A 305 -6.07 -5.36 2.43
C ALA A 305 -6.76 -4.40 3.41
N LEU A 306 -7.69 -4.92 4.20
CA LEU A 306 -8.44 -4.14 5.18
C LEU A 306 -7.50 -3.42 6.17
N LEU A 307 -6.51 -4.13 6.73
CA LEU A 307 -5.54 -3.55 7.66
C LEU A 307 -4.61 -2.55 6.99
N GLY A 308 -4.18 -2.82 5.75
CA GLY A 308 -3.31 -1.91 4.99
C GLY A 308 -4.02 -0.60 4.64
N ASP A 309 -5.32 -0.67 4.38
CA ASP A 309 -6.15 0.51 4.08
C ASP A 309 -6.39 1.39 5.32
N CYS A 310 -6.22 0.87 6.54
CA CYS A 310 -6.18 1.69 7.76
C CYS A 310 -4.91 2.57 7.87
N GLY A 311 -3.87 2.30 7.07
CA GLY A 311 -2.60 3.03 7.11
C GLY A 311 -2.63 4.30 6.26
N MET A 312 -2.34 4.14 4.98
CA MET A 312 -2.35 5.21 3.99
C MET A 312 -3.26 4.83 2.82
N SER A 313 -4.55 5.11 2.99
CA SER A 313 -5.55 5.04 1.93
C SER A 313 -6.50 6.22 2.02
N THR A 314 -7.02 6.68 0.87
CA THR A 314 -8.12 7.65 0.83
C THR A 314 -9.40 7.15 1.49
N CYS A 315 -9.53 5.84 1.76
CA CYS A 315 -10.68 5.22 2.45
C CYS A 315 -10.37 4.78 3.89
N LYS A 316 -9.30 5.30 4.49
CA LYS A 316 -8.82 4.94 5.82
C LYS A 316 -9.90 4.92 6.90
N ALA A 317 -10.74 5.95 6.98
CA ALA A 317 -11.72 6.06 8.06
C ALA A 317 -12.74 4.92 8.02
N ILE A 318 -13.19 4.53 6.81
CA ILE A 318 -14.09 3.38 6.63
C ILE A 318 -13.38 2.08 7.00
N ALA A 319 -12.12 1.92 6.57
CA ALA A 319 -11.34 0.71 6.85
C ALA A 319 -11.15 0.54 8.37
N GLU A 320 -10.80 1.61 9.08
CA GLU A 320 -10.71 1.60 10.55
C GLU A 320 -12.04 1.24 11.21
N ASP A 321 -13.16 1.82 10.76
CA ASP A 321 -14.49 1.53 11.30
C ASP A 321 -14.88 0.07 11.03
N ALA A 322 -14.54 -0.46 9.85
CA ALA A 322 -14.76 -1.85 9.48
C ALA A 322 -13.90 -2.81 10.32
N VAL A 323 -12.65 -2.46 10.63
CA VAL A 323 -11.80 -3.25 11.53
C VAL A 323 -12.37 -3.23 12.94
N LEU A 324 -12.73 -2.06 13.48
CA LEU A 324 -13.26 -1.92 14.84
C LEU A 324 -14.62 -2.59 15.06
N SER A 325 -15.38 -2.79 13.97
CA SER A 325 -16.65 -3.52 13.98
C SER A 325 -16.53 -4.98 13.50
N LEU A 326 -15.33 -5.48 13.26
CA LEU A 326 -15.11 -6.80 12.67
C LEU A 326 -15.55 -7.93 13.62
N PRO A 327 -16.52 -8.78 13.23
CA PRO A 327 -16.97 -9.86 14.09
C PRO A 327 -15.91 -10.98 14.19
N ASP A 328 -16.00 -11.78 15.26
CA ASP A 328 -15.03 -12.84 15.55
C ASP A 328 -14.82 -13.83 14.39
N ALA A 329 -15.87 -14.11 13.62
CA ALA A 329 -15.84 -15.01 12.46
C ALA A 329 -14.95 -14.50 11.30
N ALA A 330 -14.76 -13.19 11.16
CA ALA A 330 -13.94 -12.62 10.09
C ALA A 330 -12.45 -12.94 10.25
N TRP A 331 -12.00 -13.15 11.50
CA TRP A 331 -10.63 -13.49 11.84
C TRP A 331 -10.30 -14.97 11.65
N GLU A 332 -11.28 -15.80 11.28
CA GLU A 332 -11.11 -17.24 11.10
C GLU A 332 -10.64 -17.58 9.67
N LYS A 333 -10.33 -18.87 9.44
CA LYS A 333 -9.97 -19.44 8.12
C LYS A 333 -8.75 -18.84 7.44
N GLN A 334 -7.91 -18.11 8.18
CA GLN A 334 -6.70 -17.53 7.63
C GLN A 334 -5.66 -18.61 7.30
N THR A 335 -5.06 -18.50 6.12
CA THR A 335 -3.92 -19.34 5.72
C THR A 335 -2.63 -18.78 6.31
N LYS A 336 -1.54 -19.57 6.30
CA LYS A 336 -0.22 -19.08 6.71
C LYS A 336 0.22 -17.84 5.91
N ARG A 337 -0.12 -17.80 4.62
CA ARG A 337 0.20 -16.67 3.73
C ARG A 337 -0.65 -15.45 4.06
N SER A 338 -1.98 -15.60 4.17
CA SER A 338 -2.85 -14.46 4.47
C SER A 338 -2.58 -13.86 5.85
N LEU A 339 -2.24 -14.68 6.86
CA LEU A 339 -1.79 -14.18 8.16
C LEU A 339 -0.47 -13.42 8.09
N PHE A 340 0.47 -13.90 7.29
CA PHE A 340 1.74 -13.21 7.10
C PHE A 340 1.51 -11.84 6.48
N ASP A 341 0.76 -11.79 5.38
CA ASP A 341 0.41 -10.53 4.70
C ASP A 341 -0.35 -9.59 5.65
N ALA A 342 -1.34 -10.10 6.40
CA ALA A 342 -2.13 -9.30 7.34
C ALA A 342 -1.31 -8.76 8.52
N THR A 343 -0.39 -9.57 9.06
CA THR A 343 0.50 -9.11 10.14
C THR A 343 1.42 -8.00 9.61
N GLN A 344 1.99 -8.18 8.41
CA GLN A 344 2.86 -7.19 7.79
C GLN A 344 2.14 -5.87 7.48
N SER A 345 0.89 -5.91 7.03
CA SER A 345 0.08 -4.71 6.78
C SER A 345 -0.11 -3.82 8.02
N LEU A 346 0.05 -4.34 9.24
CA LEU A 346 -0.02 -3.51 10.45
C LEU A 346 1.12 -2.47 10.50
N LEU A 347 2.26 -2.72 9.85
CA LEU A 347 3.35 -1.74 9.74
C LEU A 347 2.95 -0.49 8.96
N ASP A 348 1.96 -0.61 8.08
CA ASP A 348 1.48 0.52 7.27
C ASP A 348 0.64 1.51 8.12
N ILE A 349 0.23 1.13 9.34
CA ILE A 349 -0.57 1.98 10.26
C ILE A 349 0.33 2.95 11.05
N THR A 350 1.15 3.75 10.39
CA THR A 350 2.23 4.52 11.03
C THR A 350 1.80 5.52 12.11
N GLU A 351 0.57 6.01 12.06
CA GLU A 351 0.01 7.02 12.98
C GLU A 351 -0.45 6.47 14.34
N TRP A 352 -0.26 5.17 14.60
CA TRP A 352 -0.69 4.57 15.87
C TRP A 352 -0.03 5.19 17.12
N ARG A 353 1.09 5.91 16.96
CA ARG A 353 1.75 6.68 18.02
C ARG A 353 1.14 8.07 18.26
N GLU A 354 0.43 8.60 17.27
CA GLU A 354 -0.06 9.98 17.23
C GLU A 354 -1.56 10.07 17.49
N SER A 355 -2.30 9.00 17.19
CA SER A 355 -3.76 8.98 17.26
C SER A 355 -4.31 7.71 17.91
N ARG A 356 -5.34 7.89 18.73
CA ARG A 356 -6.00 6.81 19.49
C ARG A 356 -6.66 5.76 18.59
N LYS A 357 -7.29 6.18 17.49
CA LYS A 357 -8.06 5.27 16.64
C LYS A 357 -7.15 4.28 15.87
N PRO A 358 -6.06 4.72 15.22
CA PRO A 358 -5.05 3.81 14.67
C PRO A 358 -4.41 2.89 15.71
N LEU A 359 -4.15 3.38 16.94
CA LEU A 359 -3.69 2.54 18.05
C LEU A 359 -4.68 1.43 18.41
N ASP A 360 -5.97 1.76 18.48
CA ASP A 360 -7.03 0.80 18.78
C ASP A 360 -7.14 -0.28 17.70
N VAL A 361 -7.06 0.10 16.43
CA VAL A 361 -7.00 -0.82 15.28
C VAL A 361 -5.78 -1.74 15.38
N PHE A 362 -4.59 -1.18 15.58
CA PHE A 362 -3.34 -1.95 15.68
C PHE A 362 -3.40 -2.95 16.85
N THR A 363 -3.82 -2.48 18.02
CA THR A 363 -3.93 -3.26 19.27
C THR A 363 -4.90 -4.43 19.11
N MET A 364 -6.12 -4.14 18.66
CA MET A 364 -7.16 -5.15 18.50
C MET A 364 -6.77 -6.18 17.43
N SER A 365 -6.08 -5.77 16.38
CA SER A 365 -5.60 -6.67 15.34
C SER A 365 -4.52 -7.62 15.86
N CYS A 366 -3.52 -7.09 16.58
CA CYS A 366 -2.52 -7.91 17.24
C CYS A 366 -3.14 -8.91 18.22
N TYR A 367 -4.07 -8.45 19.05
CA TYR A 367 -4.81 -9.29 19.99
C TYR A 367 -5.56 -10.42 19.28
N ASN A 368 -6.33 -10.11 18.24
CA ASN A 368 -7.14 -11.12 17.54
C ASN A 368 -6.31 -12.13 16.75
N ILE A 369 -5.20 -11.69 16.14
CA ILE A 369 -4.23 -12.59 15.49
C ILE A 369 -3.62 -13.52 16.53
N TYR A 370 -3.13 -12.98 17.65
CA TYR A 370 -2.49 -13.77 18.69
C TYR A 370 -3.44 -14.76 19.35
N LYS A 371 -4.64 -14.31 19.76
CA LYS A 371 -5.68 -15.12 20.41
C LYS A 371 -5.99 -16.40 19.63
N ARG A 372 -5.92 -16.35 18.29
CA ARG A 372 -6.30 -17.46 17.40
C ARG A 372 -5.12 -18.26 16.86
N TYR A 373 -4.00 -17.60 16.60
CA TYR A 373 -2.89 -18.17 15.83
C TYR A 373 -1.57 -18.22 16.62
N GLY A 374 -1.58 -17.74 17.85
CA GLY A 374 -0.42 -17.69 18.73
C GLY A 374 0.67 -16.76 18.21
N ILE A 375 1.92 -17.07 18.57
CA ILE A 375 3.07 -16.20 18.33
C ILE A 375 3.61 -16.26 16.88
N SER A 376 3.38 -17.38 16.18
CA SER A 376 4.04 -17.66 14.91
C SER A 376 3.80 -16.65 13.79
N PRO A 377 2.65 -15.94 13.67
CA PRO A 377 2.50 -14.84 12.72
C PRO A 377 3.53 -13.72 12.94
N PHE A 378 3.75 -13.31 14.18
CA PHE A 378 4.72 -12.25 14.54
C PHE A 378 6.16 -12.69 14.30
N GLU A 379 6.51 -13.95 14.59
CA GLU A 379 7.84 -14.49 14.31
C GLU A 379 8.17 -14.56 12.82
N ARG A 380 7.16 -14.77 11.97
CA ARG A 380 7.34 -14.75 10.51
C ARG A 380 7.46 -13.33 10.00
N ALA A 381 6.60 -12.44 10.50
CA ALA A 381 6.61 -11.03 10.15
C ALA A 381 7.94 -10.37 10.51
N SER A 382 8.49 -10.63 11.71
CA SER A 382 9.77 -10.07 12.14
C SER A 382 10.92 -10.38 11.20
N LYS A 383 10.99 -11.60 10.64
CA LYS A 383 12.05 -11.99 9.69
C LYS A 383 11.98 -11.28 8.34
N ASN A 384 10.87 -10.61 8.03
CA ASN A 384 10.65 -9.91 6.77
C ASN A 384 10.58 -8.39 6.94
N GLU A 385 10.79 -7.89 8.16
CA GLU A 385 10.93 -6.45 8.40
C GLU A 385 12.18 -5.93 7.65
N ASN A 386 11.99 -4.91 6.83
CA ASN A 386 13.09 -4.22 6.17
C ASN A 386 13.93 -3.43 7.18
N TRP A 387 15.14 -3.00 6.79
CA TRP A 387 16.06 -2.29 7.68
C TRP A 387 15.49 -0.96 8.20
N ASP A 388 14.65 -0.31 7.39
CA ASP A 388 13.96 0.95 7.65
C ASP A 388 12.61 0.75 8.37
N GLU A 389 12.01 -0.45 8.30
CA GLU A 389 10.76 -0.76 8.98
C GLU A 389 10.94 -0.85 10.51
N PRO A 390 9.94 -0.48 11.33
CA PRO A 390 10.00 -0.64 12.79
C PRO A 390 10.20 -2.11 13.20
N VAL A 391 11.07 -2.38 14.18
CA VAL A 391 11.33 -3.74 14.71
C VAL A 391 10.24 -4.24 15.67
N ILE A 392 9.01 -3.83 15.44
CA ILE A 392 7.90 -4.02 16.37
C ILE A 392 7.51 -5.50 16.48
N PHE A 393 7.50 -6.26 15.39
CA PHE A 393 7.17 -7.69 15.48
C PHE A 393 8.32 -8.50 16.04
N HIS A 394 9.57 -8.09 15.79
CA HIS A 394 10.70 -8.65 16.52
C HIS A 394 10.51 -8.46 18.02
N TYR A 395 10.23 -7.23 18.47
CA TYR A 395 9.96 -6.91 19.87
C TYR A 395 8.79 -7.71 20.44
N ILE A 396 7.61 -7.69 19.79
CA ILE A 396 6.42 -8.42 20.23
C ILE A 396 6.74 -9.93 20.36
N SER A 397 7.35 -10.53 19.34
CA SER A 397 7.71 -11.95 19.39
C SER A 397 8.72 -12.28 20.49
N HIS A 398 9.64 -11.37 20.80
CA HIS A 398 10.59 -11.54 21.89
C HIS A 398 9.90 -11.46 23.27
N GLN A 399 9.05 -10.47 23.51
CA GLN A 399 8.35 -10.33 24.80
C GLN A 399 7.40 -11.49 25.06
N LEU A 400 6.61 -11.88 24.05
CA LEU A 400 5.68 -13.01 24.17
C LEU A 400 6.39 -14.35 24.49
N LYS A 401 7.65 -14.52 24.07
CA LYS A 401 8.48 -15.68 24.47
C LYS A 401 9.01 -15.57 25.89
N LYS A 402 9.48 -14.38 26.27
CA LYS A 402 10.17 -14.14 27.53
C LYS A 402 9.23 -14.26 28.73
N GLU A 403 8.02 -13.72 28.63
CA GLU A 403 7.12 -13.61 29.78
C GLU A 403 6.33 -14.90 30.06
N GLY A 404 6.28 -15.84 29.11
CA GLY A 404 5.62 -17.13 29.28
C GLY A 404 4.09 -17.08 29.50
N LEU A 405 3.53 -15.88 29.71
CA LEU A 405 2.11 -15.61 29.88
C LEU A 405 1.68 -14.58 28.83
N PRO A 406 0.76 -14.94 27.93
CA PRO A 406 0.32 -14.01 26.91
C PRO A 406 -0.56 -12.90 27.46
N PRO A 407 -0.54 -11.70 26.85
CA PRO A 407 -1.57 -10.70 27.05
C PRO A 407 -2.94 -11.32 26.71
N LYS A 408 -3.82 -11.44 27.71
CA LYS A 408 -5.16 -12.04 27.59
C LYS A 408 -6.22 -11.01 27.21
N THR A 409 -5.90 -9.73 27.34
CA THR A 409 -6.80 -8.59 27.12
C THR A 409 -6.18 -7.55 26.19
N GLN A 410 -7.01 -6.73 25.55
CA GLN A 410 -6.53 -5.59 24.76
C GLN A 410 -5.75 -4.57 25.61
N ALA A 411 -6.07 -4.43 26.90
CA ALA A 411 -5.38 -3.52 27.80
C ALA A 411 -3.91 -3.94 28.03
N GLU A 412 -3.65 -5.24 28.20
CA GLU A 412 -2.29 -5.77 28.31
C GLU A 412 -1.52 -5.59 26.98
N TRP A 413 -2.18 -5.76 25.83
CA TRP A 413 -1.58 -5.43 24.53
C TRP A 413 -1.22 -3.95 24.40
N ARG A 414 -2.06 -3.03 24.89
CA ARG A 414 -1.69 -1.60 24.94
C ARG A 414 -0.47 -1.35 25.82
N GLY A 415 -0.34 -2.06 26.93
CA GLY A 415 0.85 -2.01 27.79
C GLY A 415 2.11 -2.42 27.02
N LEU A 416 2.07 -3.55 26.33
CA LEU A 416 3.18 -4.04 25.51
C LEU A 416 3.59 -3.04 24.40
N LEU A 417 2.63 -2.40 23.74
CA LEU A 417 2.92 -1.39 22.70
C LEU A 417 3.51 -0.12 23.30
N ARG A 418 3.04 0.32 24.48
CA ARG A 418 3.63 1.45 25.22
C ARG A 418 5.07 1.17 25.65
N ASP A 419 5.37 -0.06 26.05
CA ASP A 419 6.74 -0.46 26.39
C ASP A 419 7.65 -0.43 25.16
N PHE A 420 7.12 -0.74 23.98
CA PHE A 420 7.85 -0.57 22.71
C PHE A 420 8.04 0.91 22.34
N GLU A 421 7.06 1.78 22.57
CA GLU A 421 7.22 3.22 22.34
C GLU A 421 8.33 3.83 23.21
N ASN A 422 8.50 3.31 24.43
CA ASN A 422 9.53 3.72 25.37
C ASN A 422 10.83 2.91 25.24
N LEU A 423 10.98 2.13 24.16
CA LEU A 423 12.18 1.31 23.94
C LEU A 423 13.40 2.23 23.78
N PRO A 424 14.48 2.06 24.57
CA PRO A 424 15.67 2.88 24.40
C PRO A 424 16.28 2.70 22.99
N ASP A 425 16.65 3.79 22.33
CA ASP A 425 17.22 3.80 20.97
C ASP A 425 18.31 2.75 20.77
N SER A 426 19.22 2.61 21.73
CA SER A 426 20.30 1.63 21.64
C SER A 426 19.83 0.18 21.66
N LEU A 427 18.73 -0.12 22.35
CA LEU A 427 18.13 -1.45 22.34
C LEU A 427 17.41 -1.68 21.01
N GLU A 428 16.70 -0.68 20.50
CA GLU A 428 16.09 -0.74 19.15
C GLU A 428 17.15 -1.00 18.07
N ARG A 429 18.26 -0.24 18.09
CA ARG A 429 19.40 -0.44 17.19
C ARG A 429 19.97 -1.86 17.26
N ARG A 430 20.05 -2.45 18.46
CA ARG A 430 20.52 -3.83 18.63
C ARG A 430 19.55 -4.84 18.05
N TYR A 431 18.24 -4.64 18.23
CA TYR A 431 17.22 -5.48 17.60
C TYR A 431 17.28 -5.36 16.08
N ARG A 432 17.38 -4.14 15.55
CA ARG A 432 17.59 -3.89 14.11
C ARG A 432 18.79 -4.67 13.60
N TRP A 433 19.97 -4.47 14.21
CA TRP A 433 21.18 -5.17 13.83
C TRP A 433 21.00 -6.69 13.81
N SER A 434 20.38 -7.24 14.86
CA SER A 434 20.20 -8.69 15.00
C SER A 434 19.20 -9.27 14.01
N ASN A 435 18.35 -8.43 13.42
CA ASN A 435 17.33 -8.82 12.44
C ASN A 435 17.78 -8.63 10.98
N LEU A 436 18.87 -7.90 10.74
CA LEU A 436 19.43 -7.72 9.40
C LEU A 436 19.97 -9.04 8.85
N ASN A 437 19.70 -9.28 7.56
CA ASN A 437 20.44 -10.29 6.80
C ASN A 437 21.91 -9.85 6.60
N ILE A 438 22.73 -10.73 6.04
CA ILE A 438 24.18 -10.50 5.93
C ILE A 438 24.50 -9.29 5.05
N SER A 439 23.82 -9.13 3.90
CA SER A 439 23.89 -7.93 3.07
C SER A 439 23.61 -6.65 3.88
N GLY A 440 22.48 -6.62 4.60
CA GLY A 440 22.08 -5.50 5.44
C GLY A 440 23.09 -5.19 6.54
N GLN A 441 23.68 -6.20 7.18
CA GLN A 441 24.72 -5.99 8.18
C GLN A 441 25.94 -5.27 7.60
N TRP A 442 26.36 -5.62 6.37
CA TRP A 442 27.45 -4.95 5.68
C TRP A 442 27.11 -3.52 5.27
N SER A 443 25.91 -3.29 4.70
CA SER A 443 25.47 -1.95 4.30
C SER A 443 25.26 -1.03 5.50
N CYS A 444 24.82 -1.57 6.65
CA CYS A 444 24.45 -0.77 7.82
C CYS A 444 25.54 -0.64 8.90
N ILE A 445 26.81 -1.02 8.63
CA ILE A 445 27.94 -0.83 9.58
C ILE A 445 28.02 0.61 10.08
N GLU A 446 27.80 1.57 9.20
CA GLU A 446 27.94 2.99 9.52
C GLU A 446 26.81 3.48 10.43
N PHE A 447 25.60 2.97 10.20
CA PHE A 447 24.36 3.37 10.87
C PHE A 447 24.18 2.74 12.26
N TYR A 448 24.44 1.44 12.39
CA TYR A 448 24.20 0.69 13.64
C TYR A 448 25.49 0.34 14.40
N GLY A 449 26.65 0.57 13.80
CA GLY A 449 27.94 0.25 14.38
C GLY A 449 28.37 1.15 15.53
N CYS A 450 29.64 1.02 15.92
CA CYS A 450 30.24 1.87 16.96
C CYS A 450 30.19 3.36 16.58
N ASP A 451 29.77 4.21 17.53
CA ASP A 451 29.70 5.67 17.38
C ASP A 451 31.07 6.37 17.55
N ASN A 452 32.10 5.66 18.01
CA ASN A 452 33.47 6.19 17.99
C ASN A 452 33.96 6.29 16.53
N LYS A 453 34.14 7.51 16.03
CA LYS A 453 34.64 7.79 14.67
C LYS A 453 36.02 7.17 14.39
N ALA A 454 36.84 6.99 15.43
CA ALA A 454 38.16 6.36 15.35
C ALA A 454 38.15 4.88 15.79
N CYS A 455 37.00 4.20 15.74
CA CYS A 455 36.90 2.80 16.13
C CYS A 455 37.73 1.90 15.17
N PRO A 456 38.78 1.21 15.66
CA PRO A 456 39.64 0.39 14.80
C PRO A 456 38.88 -0.79 14.18
N GLU A 457 37.99 -1.40 14.96
CA GLU A 457 37.17 -2.53 14.49
C GLU A 457 36.19 -2.11 13.40
N LYS A 458 35.52 -0.96 13.56
CA LYS A 458 34.64 -0.40 12.52
C LYS A 458 35.44 -0.12 11.24
N ALA A 459 36.62 0.49 11.37
CA ALA A 459 37.48 0.80 10.23
C ALA A 459 37.92 -0.46 9.49
N GLU A 460 38.27 -1.53 10.21
CA GLU A 460 38.65 -2.81 9.59
C GLU A 460 37.46 -3.50 8.91
N LEU A 461 36.28 -3.56 9.55
CA LEU A 461 35.08 -4.12 8.93
C LEU A 461 34.69 -3.34 7.66
N MET A 462 34.84 -2.01 7.67
CA MET A 462 34.63 -1.18 6.48
C MET A 462 35.64 -1.46 5.36
N ARG A 463 36.89 -1.78 5.72
CA ARG A 463 37.92 -2.21 4.74
C ARG A 463 37.58 -3.59 4.17
N LEU A 464 37.12 -4.51 5.00
CA LEU A 464 36.66 -5.84 4.56
C LEU A 464 35.45 -5.72 3.64
N ARG A 465 34.48 -4.85 3.95
CA ARG A 465 33.33 -4.53 3.09
C ARG A 465 33.78 -4.19 1.66
N LYS A 466 34.78 -3.31 1.52
CA LYS A 466 35.33 -2.87 0.22
C LYS A 466 36.05 -3.98 -0.55
N ARG A 467 36.49 -5.04 0.13
CA ARG A 467 37.20 -6.18 -0.46
C ARG A 467 36.27 -7.36 -0.77
N ARG A 468 35.00 -7.28 -0.40
CA ARG A 468 34.02 -8.33 -0.72
C ARG A 468 33.91 -8.46 -2.23
N VAL A 469 33.89 -9.71 -2.69
CA VAL A 469 33.65 -10.06 -4.09
C VAL A 469 32.33 -10.83 -4.12
N LYS A 470 31.43 -10.41 -5.02
CA LYS A 470 30.12 -11.08 -5.20
C LYS A 470 30.35 -12.56 -5.55
N GLY A 471 29.59 -13.46 -4.94
CA GLY A 471 29.73 -14.90 -5.04
C GLY A 471 30.81 -15.53 -4.14
N VAL A 472 31.58 -14.73 -3.39
CA VAL A 472 32.61 -15.22 -2.47
C VAL A 472 32.24 -14.86 -1.03
N ARG A 473 31.89 -15.88 -0.24
CA ARG A 473 31.49 -15.76 1.16
C ARG A 473 32.65 -16.06 2.10
N ASP A 474 32.74 -15.30 3.18
CA ASP A 474 33.70 -15.50 4.26
C ASP A 474 32.93 -15.63 5.58
N ALA A 475 32.60 -16.86 5.94
CA ALA A 475 31.77 -17.16 7.10
C ALA A 475 32.39 -16.71 8.42
N GLU A 476 33.73 -16.70 8.52
CA GLU A 476 34.43 -16.25 9.73
C GLU A 476 34.29 -14.73 9.89
N THR A 477 34.56 -13.99 8.82
CA THR A 477 34.40 -12.53 8.81
C THR A 477 32.94 -12.13 9.03
N GLU A 478 31.98 -12.86 8.45
CA GLU A 478 30.55 -12.61 8.64
C GLU A 478 30.09 -12.90 10.08
N ALA A 479 30.57 -13.98 10.69
CA ALA A 479 30.32 -14.27 12.09
C ALA A 479 30.90 -13.17 13.00
N ARG A 480 32.12 -12.70 12.70
CA ARG A 480 32.77 -11.58 13.40
C ARG A 480 31.94 -10.29 13.28
N LEU A 481 31.45 -9.97 12.09
CA LEU A 481 30.59 -8.80 11.86
C LEU A 481 29.31 -8.88 12.70
N TYR A 482 28.60 -10.00 12.60
CA TYR A 482 27.37 -10.23 13.37
C TYR A 482 27.61 -10.05 14.87
N ASP A 483 28.63 -10.71 15.40
CA ASP A 483 29.00 -10.66 16.82
C ASP A 483 29.41 -9.26 17.27
N TRP A 484 30.13 -8.52 16.42
CA TRP A 484 30.56 -7.16 16.72
C TRP A 484 29.36 -6.24 16.98
N GLY A 485 28.38 -6.21 16.08
CA GLY A 485 27.19 -5.37 16.26
C GLY A 485 26.28 -5.85 17.38
N LYS A 486 26.15 -7.17 17.57
CA LYS A 486 25.37 -7.75 18.68
C LYS A 486 25.94 -7.38 20.05
N LYS A 487 27.26 -7.26 20.18
CA LYS A 487 27.97 -6.95 21.44
C LYS A 487 28.09 -5.45 21.73
N LEU A 488 27.57 -4.57 20.87
CA LEU A 488 27.58 -3.13 21.12
C LEU A 488 26.88 -2.78 22.43
N LYS A 489 27.55 -1.99 23.27
CA LYS A 489 27.05 -1.51 24.56
C LYS A 489 26.59 -0.07 24.42
N SER A 490 25.43 0.23 25.00
CA SER A 490 24.91 1.58 25.02
C SER A 490 25.58 2.43 26.10
N CYS A 491 25.62 3.73 25.89
CA CYS A 491 25.93 4.65 26.96
C CYS A 491 24.87 4.51 28.07
N SER A 492 25.30 4.23 29.30
CA SER A 492 24.40 4.07 30.45
C SER A 492 23.68 5.35 30.87
N SER A 493 24.09 6.51 30.35
CA SER A 493 23.51 7.80 30.74
C SER A 493 22.47 8.31 29.75
N CYS A 494 22.75 8.28 28.45
CA CYS A 494 21.80 8.75 27.43
C CYS A 494 21.13 7.64 26.63
N HIS A 495 21.62 6.39 26.67
CA HIS A 495 21.08 5.27 25.89
C HIS A 495 20.97 5.46 24.36
N THR A 496 21.50 6.55 23.79
CA THR A 496 21.45 6.86 22.36
C THR A 496 22.69 6.37 21.60
N LYS A 497 23.89 6.56 22.18
CA LYS A 497 25.15 6.13 21.57
C LYS A 497 25.54 4.70 21.94
N THR A 498 26.15 3.99 20.99
CA THR A 498 26.62 2.61 21.12
C THR A 498 28.13 2.49 20.86
N TYR A 499 28.79 1.65 21.64
CA TYR A 499 30.24 1.44 21.59
C TYR A 499 30.57 -0.05 21.64
N CYS A 500 31.52 -0.49 20.82
CA CYS A 500 31.97 -1.89 20.86
C CYS A 500 32.82 -2.20 22.09
N THR A 501 33.53 -1.21 22.65
CA THR A 501 34.36 -1.35 23.84
C THR A 501 34.25 -0.13 24.77
N PRO A 502 34.54 -0.27 26.08
CA PRO A 502 34.66 0.86 26.99
C PRO A 502 35.71 1.89 26.54
N ASP A 503 36.78 1.44 25.88
CA ASP A 503 37.82 2.34 25.39
C ASP A 503 37.33 3.18 24.21
N CYS A 504 36.51 2.62 23.33
CA CYS A 504 35.83 3.42 22.29
C CYS A 504 34.91 4.47 22.91
N GLN A 505 34.19 4.14 23.99
CA GLN A 505 33.37 5.12 24.70
C GLN A 505 34.21 6.23 25.32
N LYS A 506 35.32 5.89 25.99
CA LYS A 506 36.25 6.87 26.59
C LYS A 506 36.85 7.78 25.52
N ALA A 507 37.30 7.22 24.40
CA ALA A 507 37.87 7.97 23.28
C ALA A 507 36.85 8.92 22.64
N ALA A 508 35.59 8.49 22.51
CA ALA A 508 34.51 9.33 21.97
C ALA A 508 33.94 10.33 22.98
N TRP A 509 34.23 10.18 24.28
CA TRP A 509 33.65 10.99 25.35
C TRP A 509 33.81 12.50 25.18
N PRO A 510 34.98 13.05 24.77
CA PRO A 510 35.14 14.49 24.57
C PRO A 510 34.10 15.08 23.61
N SER A 511 33.81 14.39 22.50
CA SER A 511 32.78 14.80 21.54
C SER A 511 31.35 14.43 21.97
N HIS A 512 31.18 13.33 22.71
CA HIS A 512 29.87 12.82 23.10
C HIS A 512 29.28 13.56 24.31
N LYS A 513 30.09 14.09 25.23
CA LYS A 513 29.63 14.63 26.52
C LYS A 513 28.51 15.67 26.39
N ALA A 514 28.63 16.61 25.45
CA ALA A 514 27.63 17.66 25.23
C ALA A 514 26.31 17.10 24.70
N GLU A 515 26.40 16.18 23.72
CA GLU A 515 25.25 15.47 23.15
C GLU A 515 24.57 14.60 24.22
N CYS A 516 25.34 13.84 25.01
CA CYS A 516 24.83 13.02 26.11
C CYS A 516 23.99 13.84 27.11
N ALA A 517 24.47 15.02 27.50
CA ALA A 517 23.74 15.91 28.40
C ALA A 517 22.48 16.52 27.77
N ARG A 518 22.45 16.69 26.44
CA ARG A 518 21.25 17.13 25.70
C ARG A 518 20.22 16.01 25.64
N GLU A 519 20.62 14.81 25.22
CA GLU A 519 19.69 13.68 25.10
C GLU A 519 19.09 13.28 26.46
N ARG A 520 19.88 13.32 27.53
CA ARG A 520 19.35 13.13 28.89
C ARG A 520 18.31 14.16 29.29
N ARG A 521 18.48 15.42 28.88
CA ARG A 521 17.49 16.47 29.16
C ARG A 521 16.22 16.23 28.36
N ASN A 522 16.33 15.84 27.09
CA ASN A 522 15.18 15.51 26.25
C ASN A 522 14.38 14.33 26.83
N GLN A 523 15.07 13.29 27.32
CA GLN A 523 14.45 12.14 28.00
C GLN A 523 13.73 12.53 29.30
N ASN A 524 14.20 13.55 30.00
CA ASN A 524 13.58 14.04 31.23
C ASN A 524 12.50 15.11 30.99
N ALA A 525 12.53 15.81 29.85
CA ALA A 525 11.61 16.90 29.51
C ALA A 525 10.25 16.41 29.00
N PHE A 526 10.21 15.18 28.49
CA PHE A 526 8.98 14.42 28.28
C PHE A 526 8.93 13.31 29.33
N PRO A 527 8.61 13.62 30.60
CA PRO A 527 8.40 12.58 31.59
C PRO A 527 7.24 11.70 31.10
N THR A 528 7.55 10.42 31.00
CA THR A 528 6.68 9.27 30.66
C THR A 528 5.27 9.33 31.22
#